data_AF-G3TZR1-F1
#
_entry.id   AF-G3TZR1-F1
#
_cell.length_a   1.000
_cell.length_b   1.000
_cell.length_c   1.000
_cell.angle_alpha   90.00
_cell.angle_beta   90.00
_cell.angle_gamma   90.00
#
_symmetry.space_group_name_H-M   'P 1'
#
loop_
_entity.id
_entity.type
_entity.pdbx_description
1 polymer ?
#
loop_
_entity_poly.entity_id
_entity_poly.type
_entity_poly.pdbx_seq_one_letter_code
_entity_poly.pdbx_strand_id
1 'polypeptide(L)' 'LFPGSSQPIVFKEAVHNLQGHFDLATGVFTSAFPGIYKFGFEIEMFQHAVKVVLMKNGAQVIEKEAEAKTSY' A
#
# COMPACT_ATOMS: atom_id res chain seq x y z
N LEU A 1 6.20 -8.43 10.68
CA LEU A 1 5.70 -9.50 9.79
C LEU A 1 5.34 -8.86 8.48
N PHE A 2 6.02 -9.22 7.40
CA PHE A 2 5.58 -8.83 6.06
C PHE A 2 4.27 -9.58 5.75
N PRO A 3 3.32 -8.98 5.03
CA PRO A 3 2.15 -9.72 4.56
C PRO A 3 2.62 -10.92 3.73
N GLY A 4 1.87 -12.02 3.78
CA GLY A 4 2.07 -13.12 2.85
C GLY A 4 2.00 -12.62 1.41
N SER A 5 2.66 -13.30 0.47
CA SER A 5 2.62 -12.91 -0.94
C SER A 5 1.16 -12.72 -1.39
N SER A 6 0.89 -11.60 -2.08
CA SER A 6 -0.44 -11.23 -2.58
C SER A 6 -1.49 -10.83 -1.52
N GLN A 7 -1.10 -10.60 -0.26
CA GLN A 7 -1.99 -10.00 0.74
C GLN A 7 -1.86 -8.47 0.77
N PRO A 8 -2.96 -7.71 1.01
CA PRO A 8 -2.88 -6.28 1.20
C PRO A 8 -1.91 -5.89 2.32
N ILE A 9 -1.21 -4.78 2.12
CA ILE A 9 -0.39 -4.18 3.19
C ILE A 9 -1.34 -3.48 4.17
N VAL A 10 -1.36 -3.97 5.40
CA VAL A 10 -2.13 -3.35 6.50
C VAL A 10 -1.30 -2.23 7.12
N PHE A 11 -1.82 -1.01 7.07
CA PHE A 11 -1.23 0.16 7.70
C PHE A 11 -1.70 0.25 9.13
N LYS A 12 -0.77 0.48 10.06
CA LYS A 12 -1.08 0.53 11.50
C LYS A 12 -1.79 1.82 11.92
N GLU A 13 -1.51 2.90 11.21
CA GLU A 13 -1.96 4.24 11.56
C GLU A 13 -2.44 4.98 10.30
N ALA A 14 -3.46 5.81 10.45
CA ALA A 14 -3.89 6.75 9.44
C ALA A 14 -3.57 8.18 9.90
N VAL A 15 -2.74 8.88 9.13
CA VAL A 15 -2.49 10.32 9.35
C VAL A 15 -3.75 11.13 9.01
N HIS A 16 -4.49 10.71 7.97
CA HIS A 16 -5.75 11.31 7.58
C HIS A 16 -6.70 10.24 7.02
N ASN A 17 -7.89 10.11 7.60
CA ASN A 17 -8.94 9.20 7.13
C ASN A 17 -10.33 9.62 7.65
N LEU A 18 -10.62 10.92 7.70
CA LEU A 18 -11.86 11.44 8.29
C LEU A 18 -13.13 10.90 7.60
N GLN A 19 -13.04 10.62 6.31
CA GLN A 19 -14.14 10.09 5.51
C GLN A 19 -14.32 8.57 5.69
N GLY A 20 -13.36 7.88 6.30
CA GLY A 20 -13.45 6.44 6.56
C GLY A 20 -13.42 5.55 5.30
N HIS A 21 -12.92 6.06 4.17
CA HIS A 21 -12.86 5.30 2.92
C HIS A 21 -11.66 4.36 2.85
N PHE A 22 -10.69 4.51 3.75
CA PHE A 22 -9.58 3.59 3.92
C PHE A 22 -9.80 2.72 5.16
N ASP A 23 -9.88 1.41 4.98
CA ASP A 23 -10.03 0.47 6.09
C ASP A 23 -8.65 0.03 6.59
N LEU A 24 -8.31 0.45 7.81
CA LEU A 24 -7.05 0.09 8.47
C LEU A 24 -6.95 -1.38 8.86
N ALA A 25 -8.05 -2.11 8.99
CA ALA A 25 -8.02 -3.53 9.29
C ALA A 25 -7.64 -4.36 8.06
N THR A 26 -7.99 -3.88 6.86
CA THR A 26 -7.79 -4.61 5.59
C THR A 26 -6.76 -3.99 4.67
N GLY A 27 -6.36 -2.73 4.88
CA GLY A 27 -5.46 -1.98 3.98
C GLY A 27 -6.12 -1.57 2.66
N VAL A 28 -7.45 -1.64 2.57
CA VAL A 28 -8.20 -1.41 1.33
C VAL A 28 -8.84 -0.02 1.34
N PHE A 29 -8.61 0.72 0.25
CA PHE A 29 -9.39 1.91 -0.08
C PHE A 29 -10.62 1.53 -0.91
N THR A 30 -11.80 2.01 -0.50
CA THR A 30 -13.04 1.86 -1.27
C THR A 30 -13.50 3.23 -1.77
N SER A 31 -13.61 3.39 -3.10
CA SER A 31 -14.12 4.64 -3.67
C SER A 31 -15.60 4.84 -3.31
N ALA A 32 -15.91 5.85 -2.50
CA ALA A 32 -17.29 6.20 -2.18
C ALA A 32 -18.03 6.89 -3.34
N PHE A 33 -17.29 7.52 -4.26
CA PHE A 33 -17.86 8.26 -5.38
C PHE A 33 -17.15 7.91 -6.69
N PRO A 34 -17.84 7.94 -7.84
CA PRO A 34 -17.19 7.83 -9.13
C PRO A 34 -16.23 9.00 -9.37
N GLY A 35 -15.01 8.72 -9.86
CA GLY A 35 -14.04 9.77 -10.15
C GLY A 35 -12.65 9.27 -10.50
N ILE A 36 -11.76 10.22 -10.76
CA ILE A 36 -10.33 9.99 -10.97
C ILE A 36 -9.62 10.14 -9.62
N TYR A 37 -8.87 9.12 -9.24
CA TYR A 37 -8.12 9.07 -7.99
C TYR A 37 -6.61 9.04 -8.27
N LYS A 38 -5.84 9.77 -7.47
CA LYS A 38 -4.38 9.73 -7.50
C LYS A 38 -3.89 8.98 -6.26
N PHE A 39 -3.10 7.94 -6.48
CA PHE A 39 -2.41 7.20 -5.43
C PHE A 39 -0.92 7.47 -5.51
N GLY A 40 -0.28 7.62 -4.35
CA GLY A 40 1.16 7.74 -4.21
C GLY A 40 1.59 7.05 -2.93
N PHE A 41 2.73 6.35 -2.98
CA PHE A 41 3.24 5.62 -1.83
C PHE A 41 4.77 5.56 -1.84
N GLU A 42 5.32 5.66 -0.64
CA GLU A 42 6.74 5.56 -0.36
C GLU A 42 6.97 4.34 0.53
N ILE A 43 8.08 3.66 0.27
CA ILE A 43 8.40 2.39 0.89
C ILE A 43 9.84 2.51 1.33
N GLU A 44 10.07 2.38 2.63
CA GLU A 44 11.40 2.28 3.20
C GLU A 44 11.59 0.86 3.71
N MET A 45 12.68 0.23 3.27
CA MET A 45 13.00 -1.15 3.60
C MET A 45 14.38 -1.23 4.24
N PHE A 46 14.47 -2.09 5.24
CA PHE A 46 15.72 -2.46 5.89
C PHE A 46 16.04 -3.90 5.48
N GLN A 47 17.27 -4.15 5.02
CA GLN A 47 17.86 -5.46 4.69
C GLN A 47 17.41 -6.18 3.40
N HIS A 48 16.14 -6.17 3.01
CA HIS A 48 15.69 -6.91 1.81
C HIS A 48 14.91 -6.04 0.81
N ALA A 49 15.21 -6.22 -0.47
CA ALA A 49 14.41 -5.64 -1.55
C ALA A 49 13.03 -6.30 -1.58
N VAL A 50 11.99 -5.50 -1.77
CA VAL A 50 10.63 -6.00 -1.96
C VAL A 50 9.99 -5.33 -3.16
N LYS A 51 9.05 -6.07 -3.77
CA LYS A 51 8.15 -5.53 -4.77
C LYS A 51 6.81 -5.25 -4.12
N VAL A 52 6.32 -4.04 -4.31
CA VAL A 52 4.99 -3.63 -3.85
C VAL A 52 4.15 -3.28 -5.06
N VAL A 53 2.92 -3.76 -5.04
CA VAL A 53 1.99 -3.62 -6.14
C VAL A 53 0.76 -2.84 -5.69
N LEU A 54 0.40 -1.81 -6.44
CA LEU A 54 -0.90 -1.16 -6.32
C LEU A 54 -1.93 -1.97 -7.10
N MET A 55 -2.93 -2.45 -6.38
CA MET A 55 -4.01 -3.28 -6.92
C MET A 55 -5.31 -2.47 -7.05
N LYS A 56 -6.09 -2.74 -8.09
CA LYS A 56 -7.46 -2.28 -8.28
C LYS A 56 -8.36 -3.47 -8.58
N ASN A 57 -9.27 -3.80 -7.67
CA ASN A 57 -10.26 -4.88 -7.82
C ASN A 57 -9.63 -6.21 -8.26
N GLY A 58 -8.49 -6.58 -7.66
CA GLY A 58 -7.75 -7.81 -7.99
C GLY A 58 -6.79 -7.72 -9.17
N ALA A 59 -6.76 -6.60 -9.91
CA ALA A 59 -5.82 -6.38 -11.01
C ALA A 59 -4.66 -5.46 -10.58
N GLN A 60 -3.44 -5.82 -10.99
CA GLN A 60 -2.26 -4.97 -10.82
C GLN A 60 -2.35 -3.73 -11.72
N VAL A 61 -2.08 -2.55 -11.15
CA VAL A 61 -2.06 -1.27 -11.87
C VAL A 61 -0.65 -0.70 -11.95
N ILE A 62 0.10 -0.75 -10.84
CA ILE A 62 1.47 -0.23 -10.74
C ILE A 62 2.31 -1.19 -9.89
N GLU A 63 3.53 -1.46 -10.29
CA GLU A 63 4.56 -2.11 -9.48
C GLU A 63 5.66 -1.11 -9.14
N LYS A 64 6.14 -1.15 -7.90
CA LYS A 64 7.30 -0.39 -7.45
C LYS A 64 8.23 -1.34 -6.71
N GLU A 65 9.48 -1.35 -7.13
CA GLU A 65 10.56 -2.04 -6.42
C GLU A 65 11.15 -1.07 -5.38
N ALA A 66 11.28 -1.54 -4.15
CA ALA A 66 11.93 -0.80 -3.08
C ALA A 66 13.23 -1.52 -2.73
N GLU A 67 14.35 -0.84 -2.96
CA GLU A 67 15.67 -1.33 -2.57
C GLU A 67 15.86 -1.18 -1.07
N ALA A 68 16.53 -2.15 -0.45
CA ALA A 68 16.91 -2.05 0.95
C ALA A 68 17.94 -0.94 1.13
N LYS A 69 17.72 -0.04 2.09
CA LYS A 69 18.81 0.80 2.58
C LYS A 69 19.78 -0.11 3.34
N THR A 70 20.98 -0.31 2.82
CA THR A 70 22.07 -0.96 3.56
C THR A 70 22.51 0.00 4.66
N SER A 71 22.42 -0.39 5.93
CA SER A 71 23.00 0.38 7.03
C SER A 71 24.53 0.45 6.87
N TYR A 72 25.11 1.64 7.05
CA TYR A 72 26.53 1.78 7.39
C TYR A 72 26.77 1.40 8.84
#